data_AF-A0A954H1Y4-F1
#
_entry.id   AF-A0A954H1Y4-F1
#
_cell.length_a   1.000
_cell.length_b   1.000
_cell.length_c   1.000
_cell.angle_alpha   90.00
_cell.angle_beta   90.00
_cell.angle_gamma   90.00
#
_symmetry.space_group_name_H-M   'P 1'
#
loop_
_entity.id
_entity.type
_entity.pdbx_description
1 polymer ?
#
loop_
_entity_poly.entity_id
_entity_poly.type
_entity_poly.pdbx_seq_one_letter_code
_entity_poly.pdbx_strand_id
1 'polypeptide(L)' 'LGQYLANADDTHRAFVNRAFQHFVKQPPAAYGPETLEKLTEKFRQSGYDIRELLVEIAVTAATEPIPKSSN' A
#
# COMPACT_ATOMS: atom_id res chain seq x y z
N LEU A 1 -10.15 -15.28 19.68
CA LEU A 1 -9.93 -13.83 19.49
C LEU A 1 -8.77 -13.51 18.55
N GLY A 2 -7.69 -14.32 18.51
CA GLY A 2 -6.57 -14.11 17.58
C GLY A 2 -6.95 -14.12 16.09
N GLN A 3 -7.90 -14.97 15.67
CA GLN A 3 -8.32 -15.04 14.26
C GLN A 3 -8.93 -13.73 13.74
N TYR A 4 -9.67 -13.00 14.57
CA TYR A 4 -10.34 -11.76 14.15
C TYR A 4 -9.34 -10.62 13.95
N LEU A 5 -8.32 -10.55 14.81
CA LEU A 5 -7.24 -9.56 14.71
C LEU A 5 -6.33 -9.83 13.51
N ALA A 6 -5.99 -11.10 13.26
CA ALA A 6 -5.22 -11.48 12.06
C ALA A 6 -5.99 -11.15 10.77
N ASN A 7 -7.30 -11.41 10.74
CA ASN A 7 -8.14 -11.11 9.60
C ASN A 7 -8.27 -9.60 9.34
N ALA A 8 -8.32 -8.77 10.39
CA ALA A 8 -8.39 -7.32 10.23
C ALA A 8 -7.12 -6.79 9.56
N ASP A 9 -5.94 -7.17 10.08
CA ASP A 9 -4.64 -6.75 9.54
C ASP A 9 -4.46 -7.16 8.06
N ASP A 10 -4.79 -8.41 7.74
CA ASP A 10 -4.77 -8.91 6.36
C ASP A 10 -5.79 -8.18 5.46
N THR A 11 -6.94 -7.77 6.00
CA THR A 11 -7.95 -7.02 5.25
C THR A 11 -7.46 -5.62 4.88
N HIS A 12 -6.84 -4.90 5.82
CA HIS A 12 -6.28 -3.57 5.54
C HIS A 12 -5.17 -3.64 4.50
N ARG A 13 -4.27 -4.62 4.63
CA ARG A 13 -3.19 -4.86 3.67
C ARG A 13 -3.71 -5.20 2.28
N ALA A 14 -4.73 -6.05 2.18
CA ALA A 14 -5.37 -6.39 0.91
C ALA A 14 -6.08 -5.18 0.28
N PHE A 15 -6.71 -4.32 1.09
CA PHE A 15 -7.33 -3.08 0.64
C PHE A 15 -6.30 -2.11 0.08
N VAL A 16 -5.22 -1.84 0.80
CA VAL A 16 -4.12 -0.95 0.35
C VAL A 16 -3.53 -1.46 -0.96
N ASN A 17 -3.28 -2.77 -1.08
CA ASN A 17 -2.78 -3.38 -2.32
C ASN A 17 -3.72 -3.15 -3.51
N ARG A 18 -5.02 -3.41 -3.34
CA ARG A 18 -6.02 -3.17 -4.39
C ARG A 18 -6.17 -1.70 -4.74
N ALA A 19 -6.17 -0.80 -3.75
CA ALA A 19 -6.24 0.63 -3.97
C ALA A 19 -5.04 1.10 -4.80
N PHE A 20 -3.83 0.71 -4.41
CA PHE A 20 -2.61 1.05 -5.15
C PHE A 20 -2.68 0.58 -6.60
N GLN A 21 -3.01 -0.70 -6.83
CA GLN A 21 -3.20 -1.23 -8.19
C GLN A 21 -4.28 -0.51 -8.98
N HIS A 22 -5.38 -0.12 -8.33
CA HIS A 22 -6.48 0.56 -9.01
C HIS A 22 -6.09 1.96 -9.48
N PHE A 23 -5.38 2.73 -8.65
CA PHE A 23 -4.99 4.12 -8.95
C PHE A 23 -3.72 4.20 -9.80
N VAL A 24 -2.71 3.39 -9.50
CA VAL A 24 -1.39 3.42 -10.16
C VAL A 24 -1.33 2.48 -11.37
N LYS A 25 -2.31 1.58 -11.53
CA LYS A 25 -2.36 0.53 -12.57
C LYS A 25 -1.21 -0.48 -12.50
N GLN A 26 -0.46 -0.48 -11.41
CA GLN A 26 0.69 -1.35 -11.16
C GLN A 26 0.66 -1.89 -9.73
N PRO A 27 1.24 -3.08 -9.46
CA PRO A 27 1.34 -3.59 -8.10
C PRO A 27 2.34 -2.75 -7.28
N PRO A 28 2.10 -2.54 -5.97
CA PRO A 28 3.05 -1.85 -5.09
C PRO A 28 4.41 -2.55 -5.03
N ALA A 29 4.46 -3.87 -5.26
CA ALA A 29 5.71 -4.63 -5.40
C ALA A 29 6.61 -4.14 -6.55
N ALA A 30 6.06 -3.43 -7.53
CA ALA A 30 6.83 -2.81 -8.61
C ALA A 30 7.52 -1.50 -8.19
N TYR A 31 7.28 -0.98 -6.98
CA TYR A 31 7.95 0.20 -6.44
C TYR A 31 8.92 -0.17 -5.31
N GLY A 32 8.74 -1.36 -4.73
CA GLY A 32 9.63 -1.96 -3.75
C GLY A 32 8.91 -3.07 -2.97
N PRO A 33 9.63 -4.07 -2.45
CA PRO A 33 9.02 -5.13 -1.63
C PRO A 33 8.44 -4.57 -0.31
N GLU A 34 8.96 -3.44 0.16
CA GLU A 34 8.55 -2.75 1.39
C GLU A 34 7.43 -1.72 1.18
N THR A 35 7.09 -1.35 -0.05
CA THR A 35 6.12 -0.28 -0.36
C THR A 35 4.74 -0.59 0.21
N LEU A 36 4.29 -1.84 0.08
CA LEU A 36 3.00 -2.27 0.63
C LEU A 36 2.95 -2.20 2.16
N GLU A 37 4.03 -2.61 2.82
CA GLU A 37 4.12 -2.59 4.28
C GLU A 37 4.13 -1.15 4.82
N LYS A 38 4.93 -0.27 4.19
CA LYS A 38 4.97 1.16 4.52
C LYS A 38 3.62 1.85 4.36
N LEU A 39 2.92 1.61 3.25
CA LEU A 39 1.59 2.19 3.02
C LEU A 39 0.55 1.64 4.00
N THR A 40 0.63 0.34 4.34
CA THR A 40 -0.28 -0.28 5.31
C THR A 40 -0.06 0.29 6.72
N GLU A 41 1.20 0.49 7.11
CA GLU A 41 1.53 1.09 8.39
C GLU A 41 1.10 2.56 8.47
N LYS A 42 1.32 3.36 7.41
CA LYS A 42 0.80 4.73 7.33
C LYS A 42 -0.73 4.79 7.38
N PHE A 43 -1.40 3.85 6.72
CA PHE A 43 -2.86 3.74 6.78
C PHE A 43 -3.36 3.42 8.19
N ARG A 44 -2.63 2.60 8.94
CA ARG A 44 -2.92 2.30 10.35
C ARG A 44 -2.67 3.52 11.24
N GLN A 45 -1.55 4.21 11.06
CA GLN A 45 -1.16 5.39 11.84
C GLN A 45 -2.10 6.58 11.64
N SER A 46 -2.66 6.74 10.43
CA SER A 46 -3.70 7.75 10.12
C SER A 46 -5.09 7.40 10.64
N GLY A 47 -5.27 6.24 11.31
CA GLY A 47 -6.58 5.80 11.79
C GLY A 47 -7.50 5.33 10.66
N TYR A 48 -6.93 4.77 9.60
CA TYR A 48 -7.63 4.27 8.41
C TYR A 48 -8.28 5.36 7.54
N ASP A 49 -7.65 6.55 7.45
CA ASP A 49 -8.09 7.62 6.55
C ASP A 49 -7.79 7.25 5.08
N ILE A 50 -8.85 7.03 4.30
CA ILE A 50 -8.76 6.67 2.89
C ILE A 50 -8.18 7.82 2.06
N ARG A 51 -8.51 9.08 2.38
CA ARG A 51 -8.02 10.23 1.62
C ARG A 51 -6.51 10.37 1.80
N GLU A 52 -6.02 10.18 3.01
CA GLU A 52 -4.59 10.21 3.32
C GLU A 52 -3.84 9.07 2.63
N LEU A 53 -4.42 7.85 2.66
CA LEU A 53 -3.88 6.72 1.90
C LEU A 53 -3.75 7.03 0.41
N LEU A 54 -4.75 7.64 -0.21
CA LEU A 54 -4.70 7.98 -1.63
C LEU A 54 -3.63 9.03 -1.95
N VAL A 55 -3.42 10.01 -1.06
CA VAL A 55 -2.33 10.98 -1.20
C VAL A 55 -0.98 10.27 -1.15
N GLU A 56 -0.78 9.38 -0.16
CA GLU A 56 0.44 8.59 -0.02
C GLU A 56 0.70 7.71 -1.25
N ILE A 57 -0.32 7.00 -1.75
CA ILE A 57 -0.22 6.21 -2.98
C ILE A 57 0.22 7.08 -4.17
N ALA A 58 -0.37 8.28 -4.32
CA ALA A 58 -0.03 9.19 -5.41
C ALA A 58 1.38 9.75 -5.27
N VAL A 59 1.81 10.10 -4.06
CA VAL A 59 3.18 10.55 -3.77
C VAL A 59 4.16 9.44 -4.09
N THR A 60 3.96 8.23 -3.56
CA THR A 60 4.80 7.06 -3.83
C THR A 60 4.92 6.80 -5.33
N ALA A 61 3.80 6.79 -6.07
CA ALA A 61 3.82 6.56 -7.51
C ALA A 61 4.55 7.66 -8.30
N ALA A 62 4.55 8.90 -7.79
CA ALA A 62 5.22 10.03 -8.42
C ALA A 62 6.70 10.15 -8.03
N THR A 63 7.09 9.70 -6.84
CA THR A 63 8.46 9.89 -6.30
C THR A 63 9.35 8.66 -6.39
N GLU A 64 8.80 7.45 -6.29
CA GLU A 64 9.59 6.22 -6.39
C GLU A 64 9.76 5.83 -7.86
N PRO A 65 11.00 5.78 -8.39
CA PRO A 65 11.21 5.24 -9.72
C PRO A 65 10.88 3.75 -9.69
N ILE A 66 10.03 3.30 -10.62
CA ILE A 66 9.85 1.86 -10.88
C ILE A 66 11.27 1.29 -11.11
N PRO A 67 11.77 0.37 -10.27
CA PRO A 67 13.09 -0.20 -10.45
C PRO A 67 13.09 -0.83 -11.83
N LYS A 68 13.92 -0.28 -12.72
CA LYS A 68 14.13 -0.86 -14.04
C LYS A 68 14.56 -2.29 -13.80
N SER A 69 13.80 -3.24 -14.35
CA SER A 69 14.22 -4.62 -14.50
C SER A 69 15.64 -4.60 -15.06
N SER A 70 16.62 -4.94 -14.22
CA SER A 70 18.00 -5.10 -14.65
C SER A 70 18.01 -6.29 -15.61
N ASN A 71 18.25 -6.01 -16.90
CA ASN A 71 18.70 -7.01 -17.86
C ASN A 71 20.10 -7.49 -17.46
#